data_AF-A7MKQ6-F1
#
_entry.id   AF-A7MKQ6-F1
#
_cell.length_a   1.000
_cell.length_b   1.000
_cell.length_c   1.000
_cell.angle_alpha   90.00
_cell.angle_beta   90.00
_cell.angle_gamma   90.00
#
_symmetry.space_group_name_H-M   'P 1'
#
loop_
_entity.id
_entity.type
_entity.pdbx_description
1 polymer ?
#
loop_
_entity_poly.entity_id
_entity_poly.type
_entity_poly.pdbx_seq_one_letter_code
_entity_poly.pdbx_strand_id
1 'polypeptide(L)'
;MGNRSAGEIFATLRQAGIEEYKAILASKAAFLKGREAASFVKFYGPLFGEITHQQQIRLFEIAIQFYISEAKRIFNGRKARMMSAISWEKMRVRLKDIYIDSLYQGCESAGEFARLILLDDLKSVRLYLKTDRAQMNSHGRNLKRLQYINGL
;
A
#
# COMPACT_ATOMS: atom_id res chain seq x y z
N MET A 1 -4.00 -10.93 -6.81
CA MET A 1 -3.43 -12.28 -6.61
C MET A 1 -2.31 -12.64 -7.58
N GLY A 2 -2.15 -11.96 -8.72
CA GLY A 2 -1.23 -12.40 -9.80
C GLY A 2 0.26 -12.50 -9.51
N ASN A 3 0.76 -12.12 -8.33
CA ASN A 3 2.16 -12.36 -7.93
C ASN A 3 2.27 -13.29 -6.71
N ARG A 4 1.18 -13.97 -6.34
CA ARG A 4 1.11 -14.85 -5.16
C ARG A 4 0.86 -16.28 -5.60
N SER A 5 1.53 -17.20 -4.92
CA SER A 5 1.28 -18.63 -4.99
C SER A 5 -0.08 -19.00 -4.39
N ALA A 6 -0.57 -20.19 -4.73
CA ALA A 6 -1.80 -20.72 -4.15
C ALA A 6 -1.72 -20.82 -2.62
N GLY A 7 -0.57 -21.24 -2.09
CA GLY A 7 -0.32 -21.34 -0.65
C GLY A 7 -0.40 -19.99 0.06
N GLU A 8 0.24 -18.95 -0.51
CA GLU A 8 0.17 -17.59 0.05
C GLU A 8 -1.26 -17.04 0.05
N ILE A 9 -2.00 -17.25 -1.04
CA ILE A 9 -3.41 -16.82 -1.15
C ILE A 9 -4.25 -17.53 -0.09
N PHE A 10 -4.16 -18.86 -0.01
CA PHE A 10 -4.92 -19.66 0.94
C PHE A 10 -4.62 -19.22 2.39
N ALA A 11 -3.34 -19.18 2.77
CA ALA A 11 -2.92 -18.80 4.11
C ALA A 11 -3.40 -17.39 4.49
N THR A 12 -3.25 -16.42 3.59
CA THR A 12 -3.69 -15.03 3.81
C THR A 12 -5.20 -14.94 4.05
N LEU A 13 -6.00 -15.63 3.23
CA LEU A 13 -7.47 -15.61 3.36
C LEU A 13 -7.91 -16.30 4.66
N ARG A 14 -7.31 -17.44 5.01
CA ARG A 14 -7.60 -18.13 6.28
C ARG A 14 -7.23 -17.27 7.48
N GLN A 15 -6.07 -16.60 7.45
CA GLN A 15 -5.64 -15.68 8.50
C GLN A 15 -6.61 -14.49 8.64
N ALA A 16 -7.20 -14.01 7.55
CA ALA A 16 -8.25 -12.99 7.57
C ALA A 16 -9.62 -13.51 8.05
N GLY A 17 -9.73 -14.79 8.41
CA GLY A 17 -10.97 -15.43 8.85
C GLY A 17 -11.97 -15.67 7.72
N ILE A 18 -11.50 -15.79 6.48
CA ILE A 18 -12.33 -16.17 5.33
C ILE A 18 -12.50 -17.69 5.31
N GLU A 19 -13.70 -18.14 5.01
CA GLU A 19 -14.10 -19.54 5.02
C GLU A 19 -13.18 -20.39 4.14
N GLU A 20 -12.90 -21.61 4.59
CA GLU A 20 -11.90 -22.46 3.94
C GLU A 20 -12.21 -22.75 2.48
N TYR A 21 -13.47 -23.05 2.17
CA TYR A 21 -13.90 -23.30 0.79
C TYR A 21 -13.67 -22.07 -0.13
N LYS A 22 -13.89 -20.85 0.38
CA LYS A 22 -13.59 -19.61 -0.34
C LYS A 22 -12.09 -19.43 -0.53
N ALA A 23 -11.28 -19.75 0.49
CA ALA A 23 -9.83 -19.70 0.41
C ALA A 23 -9.27 -20.71 -0.62
N ILE A 24 -9.80 -21.93 -0.66
CA ILE A 24 -9.48 -22.95 -1.68
C ILE A 24 -9.88 -22.46 -3.07
N LEU A 25 -11.06 -21.86 -3.20
CA LEU A 25 -11.53 -21.35 -4.47
C LEU A 25 -10.61 -20.24 -5.00
N ALA A 26 -10.34 -19.24 -4.16
CA ALA A 26 -9.49 -18.11 -4.53
C ALA A 26 -8.02 -18.47 -4.75
N SER A 27 -7.50 -19.53 -4.11
CA SER A 27 -6.13 -19.98 -4.35
C SER A 27 -5.90 -20.47 -5.78
N LYS A 28 -6.96 -20.88 -6.49
CA LYS A 28 -6.92 -21.19 -7.93
C LYS A 28 -6.65 -19.98 -8.81
N ALA A 29 -6.77 -18.76 -8.28
CA ALA A 29 -6.40 -17.52 -8.97
C ALA A 29 -4.89 -17.21 -8.88
N ALA A 30 -4.08 -18.12 -8.35
CA ALA A 30 -2.63 -17.96 -8.25
C ALA A 30 -2.02 -17.57 -9.60
N PHE A 31 -1.14 -16.57 -9.57
CA PHE A 31 -0.42 -16.03 -10.72
C PHE A 31 -1.26 -15.49 -11.90
N LEU A 32 -2.59 -15.59 -11.87
CA LEU A 32 -3.44 -15.06 -12.92
C LEU A 32 -3.37 -13.53 -12.98
N LYS A 33 -3.23 -13.01 -14.20
CA LYS A 33 -3.17 -11.57 -14.52
C LYS A 33 -3.99 -11.25 -15.78
N GLY A 34 -4.29 -9.97 -15.98
CA GLY A 34 -4.94 -9.50 -17.20
C GLY A 34 -6.26 -10.23 -17.52
N ARG A 35 -6.36 -10.75 -18.75
CA ARG A 35 -7.59 -11.41 -19.23
C ARG A 35 -7.93 -12.68 -18.44
N GLU A 36 -6.94 -13.46 -18.03
CA GLU A 36 -7.17 -14.69 -17.26
C GLU A 36 -7.76 -14.39 -15.88
N ALA A 37 -7.24 -13.36 -15.21
CA ALA A 37 -7.80 -12.88 -13.94
C ALA A 37 -9.24 -12.37 -14.11
N ALA A 38 -9.52 -11.64 -15.19
CA ALA A 38 -10.87 -11.14 -15.48
C ALA A 38 -11.86 -12.31 -15.72
N SER A 39 -11.48 -13.30 -16.50
CA SER A 39 -12.28 -14.51 -16.74
C SER A 39 -12.51 -15.30 -15.46
N PHE A 40 -11.47 -15.45 -14.63
CA PHE A 40 -11.58 -16.13 -13.34
C PHE A 40 -12.61 -15.44 -12.44
N VAL A 41 -12.54 -14.12 -12.28
CA VAL A 41 -13.50 -13.35 -11.45
C VAL A 41 -14.91 -13.45 -12.02
N LYS A 42 -15.08 -13.37 -13.34
CA LYS A 42 -16.40 -13.50 -13.97
C LYS A 42 -17.06 -14.84 -13.68
N PHE A 43 -16.29 -15.93 -13.72
CA PHE A 43 -16.82 -17.28 -13.56
C PHE A 43 -16.95 -17.71 -12.09
N TYR A 44 -15.93 -17.44 -11.27
CA TYR A 44 -15.85 -17.90 -9.88
C TYR A 44 -16.28 -16.85 -8.86
N GLY A 45 -16.37 -15.57 -9.22
CA GLY A 45 -16.80 -14.49 -8.34
C GLY A 45 -18.18 -14.75 -7.69
N PRO A 46 -19.21 -15.14 -8.45
CA PRO A 46 -20.52 -15.49 -7.87
C PRO A 46 -20.46 -16.66 -6.87
N LEU A 47 -19.58 -17.64 -7.10
CA LEU A 47 -19.38 -18.79 -6.21
C LEU A 47 -18.59 -18.41 -4.95
N PHE A 48 -17.68 -17.45 -5.07
CA PHE A 48 -16.92 -16.91 -3.95
C PHE A 48 -17.80 -16.03 -3.05
N GLY A 49 -18.69 -15.23 -3.64
CA GLY A 49 -19.56 -14.30 -2.92
C GLY A 49 -18.82 -13.10 -2.33
N GLU A 50 -19.37 -12.51 -1.28
CA GLU A 50 -18.75 -11.37 -0.60
C GLU A 50 -17.98 -11.79 0.66
N ILE A 51 -17.09 -10.91 1.09
CA ILE A 51 -16.40 -10.99 2.38
C ILE A 51 -16.92 -9.87 3.30
N THR A 52 -16.99 -10.16 4.58
CA THR A 52 -17.49 -9.23 5.58
C THR A 52 -16.56 -8.02 5.72
N HIS A 53 -17.09 -6.90 6.23
CA HIS A 53 -16.27 -5.71 6.50
C HIS A 53 -15.08 -6.03 7.41
N GLN A 54 -15.28 -6.87 8.43
CA GLN A 54 -14.19 -7.29 9.31
C GLN A 54 -13.12 -8.12 8.59
N GLN A 55 -13.51 -8.99 7.64
CA GLN A 55 -12.56 -9.74 6.80
C GLN A 55 -11.78 -8.77 5.88
N GLN A 56 -12.42 -7.73 5.34
CA GLN A 56 -11.74 -6.69 4.55
C GLN A 56 -10.69 -5.94 5.37
N ILE A 57 -11.04 -5.53 6.60
CA ILE A 57 -10.10 -4.88 7.54
C ILE A 57 -8.90 -5.79 7.79
N ARG A 58 -9.12 -7.07 8.13
CA ARG A 58 -8.02 -8.02 8.40
C ARG A 58 -7.13 -8.23 7.18
N LEU A 59 -7.69 -8.33 5.98
CA LEU A 59 -6.90 -8.41 4.76
C LEU A 59 -6.06 -7.16 4.52
N PHE A 60 -6.62 -5.99 4.80
CA PHE A 60 -5.88 -4.73 4.74
C PHE A 60 -4.74 -4.69 5.76
N GLU A 61 -4.99 -5.06 7.01
CA GLU A 61 -3.99 -5.11 8.08
C GLU A 61 -2.84 -6.06 7.74
N ILE A 62 -3.12 -7.24 7.17
CA ILE A 62 -2.10 -8.17 6.73
C ILE A 62 -1.27 -7.54 5.59
N ALA A 63 -1.94 -6.96 4.59
CA ALA A 63 -1.27 -6.36 3.44
C ALA A 63 -0.42 -5.12 3.82
N ILE A 64 -0.90 -4.27 4.73
CA ILE A 64 -0.24 -3.00 5.06
C ILE A 64 1.08 -3.21 5.81
N GLN A 65 1.28 -4.33 6.52
CA GLN A 65 2.55 -4.64 7.19
C GLN A 65 3.74 -4.72 6.23
N PHE A 66 3.51 -5.27 5.03
CA PHE A 66 4.53 -5.29 3.99
C PHE A 66 4.96 -3.87 3.60
N TYR A 67 3.98 -2.98 3.36
CA TYR A 67 4.26 -1.60 2.96
C TYR A 67 4.87 -0.77 4.08
N ILE A 68 4.50 -1.01 5.35
CA ILE A 68 5.17 -0.39 6.51
C ILE A 68 6.65 -0.77 6.54
N SER A 69 6.95 -2.06 6.36
CA SER A 69 8.33 -2.57 6.35
C SER A 69 9.13 -2.00 5.19
N GLU A 70 8.53 -1.97 4.00
CA GLU A 70 9.15 -1.43 2.80
C GLU A 70 9.38 0.09 2.90
N ALA A 71 8.40 0.83 3.43
CA ALA A 71 8.54 2.26 3.72
C ALA A 71 9.73 2.52 4.64
N LYS A 72 9.82 1.77 5.75
CA LYS A 72 10.92 1.90 6.73
C LYS A 72 12.26 1.57 6.09
N ARG A 73 12.35 0.53 5.25
CA ARG A 73 13.56 0.14 4.52
C ARG A 73 14.05 1.25 3.60
N ILE A 74 13.18 1.79 2.75
CA ILE A 74 13.52 2.87 1.81
C ILE A 74 13.93 4.13 2.57
N PHE A 75 13.17 4.51 3.60
CA PHE A 75 13.44 5.69 4.42
C PHE A 75 14.81 5.60 5.10
N ASN A 76 15.12 4.49 5.75
CA ASN A 76 16.41 4.28 6.41
C ASN A 76 17.57 4.24 5.41
N GLY A 77 17.37 3.65 4.23
CA GLY A 77 18.37 3.66 3.16
C GLY A 77 18.71 5.07 2.66
N ARG A 78 17.74 5.98 2.64
CA ARG A 78 17.97 7.40 2.33
C ARG A 78 18.63 8.14 3.49
N LYS A 79 18.17 7.90 4.72
CA LYS A 79 18.73 8.49 5.93
C LYS A 79 20.22 8.21 6.10
N ALA A 80 20.67 6.99 5.78
CA ALA A 80 22.09 6.62 5.88
C ALA A 80 23.02 7.53 5.06
N ARG A 81 22.48 8.30 4.10
CA ARG A 81 23.21 9.26 3.27
C ARG A 81 23.08 10.72 3.77
N MET A 82 22.44 10.95 4.92
CA MET A 82 22.09 12.28 5.45
C MET A 82 22.24 12.33 6.98
N MET A 83 23.35 12.89 7.49
CA MET A 83 23.68 12.88 8.92
C MET A 83 22.71 13.65 9.82
N SER A 84 22.05 14.71 9.31
CA SER A 84 21.12 15.56 10.07
C SER A 84 19.65 15.14 9.98
N ALA A 85 19.34 14.02 9.31
CA ALA A 85 17.96 13.65 9.03
C ALA A 85 17.22 12.99 10.20
N ILE A 86 15.91 13.23 10.28
CA ILE A 86 15.03 12.67 11.31
C ILE A 86 15.02 11.13 11.29
N SER A 87 14.79 10.49 12.45
CA SER A 87 14.55 9.04 12.49
C SER A 87 13.11 8.69 12.11
N TRP A 88 12.89 7.44 11.70
CA TRP A 88 11.56 6.92 11.39
C TRP A 88 10.58 7.11 12.56
N GLU A 89 11.08 6.94 13.79
CA GLU A 89 10.33 7.05 15.03
C GLU A 89 9.93 8.51 15.32
N LYS A 90 10.78 9.49 14.94
CA LYS A 90 10.53 10.93 15.12
C LYS A 90 9.70 11.56 13.99
N MET A 91 9.46 10.83 12.90
CA MET A 91 8.63 11.29 11.78
C MET A 91 7.20 11.56 12.25
N ARG A 92 6.67 12.74 11.89
CA ARG A 92 5.28 13.13 12.19
C ARG A 92 4.33 12.06 11.66
N VAL A 93 3.40 11.59 12.50
CA VAL A 93 2.49 10.48 12.18
C VAL A 93 1.78 10.69 10.85
N ARG A 94 1.24 11.89 10.63
CA ARG A 94 0.53 12.21 9.38
C ARG A 94 1.41 12.12 8.12
N LEU A 95 2.70 12.44 8.21
CA LEU A 95 3.64 12.26 7.10
C LEU A 95 3.95 10.77 6.87
N LYS A 96 4.05 10.00 7.96
CA LYS A 96 4.20 8.54 7.93
C LYS A 96 3.06 7.87 7.19
N ASP A 97 1.83 8.25 7.52
CA ASP A 97 0.62 7.68 6.92
C ASP A 97 0.58 7.92 5.41
N ILE A 98 0.78 9.16 4.96
CA ILE A 98 0.73 9.48 3.52
C ILE A 98 1.89 8.86 2.74
N TYR A 99 3.04 8.64 3.38
CA TYR A 99 4.17 7.98 2.76
C TYR A 99 3.91 6.48 2.54
N ILE A 100 3.39 5.80 3.56
CA ILE A 100 2.99 4.39 3.47
C ILE A 100 1.85 4.22 2.46
N ASP A 101 0.84 5.08 2.49
CA ASP A 101 -0.27 5.04 1.54
C ASP A 101 0.21 5.28 0.10
N SER A 102 1.16 6.21 -0.13
CA SER A 102 1.77 6.38 -1.45
C SER A 102 2.45 5.11 -1.96
N LEU A 103 3.18 4.40 -1.11
CA LEU A 103 3.79 3.10 -1.45
C LEU A 103 2.73 2.04 -1.75
N TYR A 104 1.67 1.96 -0.94
CA TYR A 104 0.56 1.04 -1.15
C TYR A 104 -0.11 1.24 -2.52
N GLN A 105 -0.20 2.48 -3.00
CA GLN A 105 -0.75 2.80 -4.32
C GLN A 105 0.25 2.58 -5.49
N GLY A 106 1.47 2.13 -5.22
CA GLY A 106 2.49 1.89 -6.25
C GLY A 106 3.31 3.13 -6.64
N CYS A 107 3.61 4.03 -5.70
CA CYS A 107 4.49 5.18 -5.94
C CYS A 107 5.89 4.75 -6.42
N GLU A 108 6.22 5.05 -7.67
CA GLU A 108 7.53 4.77 -8.25
C GLU A 108 8.62 5.74 -7.74
N SER A 109 8.25 6.96 -7.36
CA SER A 109 9.17 8.00 -6.85
C SER A 109 9.30 8.01 -5.31
N ALA A 110 8.99 6.90 -4.64
CA ALA A 110 8.97 6.81 -3.17
C ALA A 110 10.30 7.20 -2.50
N GLY A 111 11.44 6.94 -3.17
CA GLY A 111 12.75 7.34 -2.67
C GLY A 111 12.93 8.85 -2.56
N GLU A 112 12.37 9.62 -3.50
CA GLU A 112 12.40 11.09 -3.46
C GLU A 112 11.43 11.60 -2.39
N PHE A 113 10.24 11.00 -2.30
CA PHE A 113 9.28 11.36 -1.25
C PHE A 113 9.89 11.17 0.14
N ALA A 114 10.58 10.04 0.39
CA ALA A 114 11.29 9.80 1.64
C ALA A 114 12.35 10.88 1.92
N ARG A 115 13.09 11.33 0.90
CA ARG A 115 14.11 12.39 1.03
C ARG A 115 13.49 13.72 1.46
N LEU A 116 12.35 14.11 0.88
CA LEU A 116 11.66 15.36 1.24
C LEU A 116 11.16 15.33 2.69
N ILE A 117 10.66 14.19 3.15
CA ILE A 117 10.23 14.01 4.53
C ILE A 117 11.44 14.03 5.49
N LEU A 118 12.56 13.39 5.12
CA LEU A 118 13.79 13.39 5.94
C LEU A 118 14.31 14.80 6.25
N LEU A 119 14.05 15.75 5.34
CA LEU A 119 14.38 17.17 5.49
C LEU A 119 13.34 17.97 6.30
N ASP A 120 12.24 17.34 6.71
CA ASP A 120 11.04 17.98 7.31
C ASP A 120 10.52 19.17 6.50
N ASP A 121 10.75 19.17 5.17
CA ASP A 121 10.34 20.25 4.28
C ASP A 121 8.89 20.05 3.81
N LEU A 122 7.97 20.51 4.64
CA LEU A 122 6.53 20.44 4.35
C LEU A 122 6.13 21.17 3.06
N LYS A 123 6.83 22.24 2.68
CA LYS A 123 6.53 22.96 1.43
C LYS A 123 6.85 22.08 0.24
N SER A 124 8.02 21.45 0.24
CA SER A 124 8.40 20.52 -0.83
C SER A 124 7.56 19.25 -0.84
N VAL A 125 7.15 18.71 0.32
CA VAL A 125 6.20 17.59 0.38
C VAL A 125 4.85 17.96 -0.27
N ARG A 126 4.31 19.14 0.06
CA ARG A 126 3.05 19.62 -0.53
C ARG A 126 3.19 19.85 -2.04
N LEU A 127 4.33 20.37 -2.49
CA LEU A 127 4.61 20.55 -3.91
C LEU A 127 4.69 19.21 -4.63
N TYR A 128 5.46 18.26 -4.08
CA TYR A 128 5.59 16.90 -4.61
C TYR A 128 4.24 16.23 -4.81
N LEU A 129 3.33 16.28 -3.81
CA LEU A 129 1.98 15.70 -3.94
C LEU A 129 1.13 16.36 -5.05
N LYS A 130 1.44 17.59 -5.44
CA LYS A 130 0.73 18.32 -6.51
C LYS A 130 1.33 18.07 -7.89
N THR A 131 2.65 17.91 -7.98
CA THR A 131 3.37 18.00 -9.26
C THR A 131 4.05 16.71 -9.70
N ASP A 132 4.26 15.74 -8.80
CA ASP A 132 4.98 14.52 -9.14
C ASP A 132 4.18 13.64 -10.11
N ARG A 133 4.81 13.31 -11.24
CA ARG A 133 4.18 12.58 -12.34
C ARG A 133 3.77 11.15 -11.96
N ALA A 134 4.54 10.49 -11.09
CA ALA A 134 4.19 9.16 -10.57
C ALA A 134 3.00 9.22 -9.60
N GLN A 135 2.76 10.38 -8.99
CA GLN A 135 1.58 10.66 -8.16
C GLN A 135 0.36 11.16 -8.93
N MET A 136 0.51 11.62 -10.19
CA MET A 136 -0.60 12.23 -10.96
C MET A 136 -1.77 11.27 -11.22
N ASN A 137 -1.50 9.97 -11.39
CA ASN A 137 -2.55 8.94 -11.52
C ASN A 137 -3.39 8.77 -10.24
N SER A 138 -2.97 9.40 -9.14
CA SER A 138 -3.64 9.42 -7.83
C SER A 138 -4.18 10.80 -7.44
N HIS A 139 -4.45 11.71 -8.40
CA HIS A 139 -4.85 13.10 -8.12
C HIS A 139 -5.92 13.26 -7.02
N GLY A 140 -7.04 12.52 -7.11
CA GLY A 140 -8.11 12.59 -6.11
C GLY A 140 -7.68 12.13 -4.70
N ARG A 141 -6.73 11.20 -4.59
CA ARG A 141 -6.15 10.78 -3.29
C ARG A 141 -5.16 11.82 -2.78
N ASN A 142 -4.38 12.45 -3.67
CA ASN A 142 -3.44 13.50 -3.27
C ASN A 142 -4.16 14.71 -2.68
N LEU A 143 -5.34 15.07 -3.20
CA LEU A 143 -6.19 16.09 -2.58
C LEU A 143 -6.53 15.74 -1.12
N LYS A 144 -6.92 14.49 -0.85
CA LYS A 144 -7.19 14.01 0.51
C LYS A 144 -5.92 14.01 1.39
N ARG A 145 -4.77 13.58 0.85
CA ARG A 145 -3.48 13.61 1.56
C ARG A 145 -3.07 15.03 1.92
N LEU A 146 -3.21 15.97 0.97
CA LEU A 146 -2.96 17.40 1.19
C LEU A 146 -3.85 17.95 2.30
N GLN A 147 -5.16 17.69 2.25
CA GLN A 147 -6.10 18.06 3.32
C GLN A 147 -5.68 17.47 4.68
N TYR A 148 -5.29 16.19 4.70
CA TYR A 148 -4.86 15.50 5.90
C TYR A 148 -3.62 16.14 6.56
N ILE A 149 -2.67 16.65 5.77
CA ILE A 149 -1.45 17.29 6.26
C ILE A 149 -1.51 18.83 6.32
N ASN A 150 -2.66 19.45 6.04
CA ASN A 150 -2.78 20.91 6.05
C ASN A 150 -2.52 21.53 7.43
N GLY A 151 -2.80 20.80 8.51
CA GLY A 151 -2.59 21.26 9.90
C GLY A 151 -1.20 20.97 10.47
N LEU A 152 -0.24 20.57 9.65
CA LEU A 152 1.18 20.38 10.04
C LEU A 152 2.02 21.61 9.70
#